data_AF-A0A9P2WP67-F1
#
_entry.id   AF-A0A9P2WP67-F1
#
_cell.length_a   1.000
_cell.length_b   1.000
_cell.length_c   1.000
_cell.angle_alpha   90.00
_cell.angle_beta   90.00
_cell.angle_gamma   90.00
#
_symmetry.space_group_name_H-M   'P 1'
#
loop_
_entity.id
_entity.type
_entity.pdbx_description
1 polymer ?
#
loop_
_entity_poly.entity_id
_entity_poly.type
_entity_poly.pdbx_seq_one_letter_code
_entity_poly.pdbx_strand_id
1 'polypeptide(L)'
;MDESRWDGEWEDSQTAESHNRAWGPFAAVGAAVLALALLLGHSTGAFDVLRPDHDAAEPEPQDAPDDTRPRPDSSLLTEFPEESVLFQNPLYATGRLASPPCPAPELDVHDADSMEHFLHTLTDCLDQAWTVQFAKAGLDFEPPERVFWRKPGSSPCRDYPSAAGGFYCRANKSIYLGVRDIAAKWKYSPESVVYASLLAHEYGHHVQGEAGILEYYHEQRRQESDPAQQSFWTRRSELQANCLAGVFLGSVQVTYPIGDSEYETLLEDAANTADREGSSAAERTHGSAHNSALWLERGLSHQTPGSCNTWTADESLLE
;
A
#
# COMPACT_ATOMS: atom_id res chain seq x y z
N MET A 1 34.77 26.72 -51.00
CA MET A 1 35.18 25.78 -49.94
C MET A 1 33.89 25.40 -49.24
N ASP A 2 32.93 24.77 -49.91
CA ASP A 2 32.90 23.40 -50.50
C ASP A 2 32.64 22.37 -49.37
N GLU A 3 31.36 22.01 -49.15
CA GLU A 3 30.67 20.78 -49.63
C GLU A 3 31.20 19.49 -48.95
N SER A 4 30.41 18.80 -48.11
CA SER A 4 29.33 17.84 -48.40
C SER A 4 29.81 16.38 -48.46
N ARG A 5 28.91 15.45 -48.08
CA ARG A 5 28.98 13.97 -48.20
C ARG A 5 30.02 13.29 -47.29
N TRP A 6 29.70 12.18 -46.63
CA TRP A 6 29.22 10.94 -47.25
C TRP A 6 28.21 10.17 -46.40
N ASP A 7 27.09 9.84 -47.05
CA ASP A 7 26.24 8.69 -46.78
C ASP A 7 26.99 7.40 -47.17
N GLY A 8 26.77 6.31 -46.44
CA GLY A 8 27.30 4.98 -46.76
C GLY A 8 26.26 3.91 -46.44
N GLU A 9 25.86 3.20 -47.48
CA GLU A 9 24.84 2.15 -47.60
C GLU A 9 24.79 1.10 -46.49
N TRP A 10 23.55 0.70 -46.18
CA TRP A 10 23.18 -0.60 -45.62
C TRP A 10 22.78 -1.53 -46.77
N GLU A 11 23.55 -2.60 -46.98
CA GLU A 11 23.15 -3.75 -47.81
C GLU A 11 23.34 -5.06 -47.03
N ASP A 12 22.30 -5.88 -47.12
CA ASP A 12 22.13 -7.21 -46.55
C ASP A 12 23.03 -8.26 -47.21
N SER A 13 23.56 -9.21 -46.44
CA SER A 13 23.73 -10.59 -46.92
C SER A 13 23.81 -11.60 -45.77
N GLN A 14 22.90 -12.56 -45.82
CA GLN A 14 22.81 -13.76 -44.99
C GLN A 14 23.97 -14.73 -45.26
N THR A 15 24.41 -15.49 -44.24
CA THR A 15 24.57 -16.96 -44.31
C THR A 15 24.76 -17.55 -42.90
N ALA A 16 24.00 -18.60 -42.62
CA ALA A 16 24.10 -19.44 -41.43
C ALA A 16 25.25 -20.46 -41.54
N GLU A 17 25.85 -20.86 -40.41
CA GLU A 17 26.30 -22.24 -40.18
C GLU A 17 26.56 -22.52 -38.69
N SER A 18 25.94 -23.60 -38.22
CA SER A 18 26.04 -24.24 -36.90
C SER A 18 27.40 -24.89 -36.66
N HIS A 19 27.83 -25.13 -35.41
CA HIS A 19 28.39 -26.43 -34.97
C HIS A 19 28.59 -26.50 -33.43
N ASN A 20 28.02 -27.54 -32.82
CA ASN A 20 28.12 -27.94 -31.40
C ASN A 20 29.49 -28.58 -31.04
N ARG A 21 29.98 -28.40 -29.79
CA ARG A 21 30.07 -29.46 -28.74
C ARG A 21 30.97 -29.08 -27.53
N ALA A 22 30.55 -29.60 -26.37
CA ALA A 22 31.09 -29.58 -25.00
C ALA A 22 32.54 -30.10 -24.86
N TRP A 23 33.27 -30.01 -23.72
CA TRP A 23 33.12 -30.69 -22.40
C TRP A 23 34.00 -30.00 -21.31
N GLY A 24 33.59 -29.98 -20.03
CA GLY A 24 34.32 -29.43 -18.83
C GLY A 24 35.42 -30.38 -18.27
N PRO A 25 35.72 -30.50 -16.94
CA PRO A 25 35.31 -29.77 -15.71
C PRO A 25 36.47 -29.52 -14.65
N PHE A 26 36.09 -29.11 -13.40
CA PHE A 26 36.86 -29.07 -12.11
C PHE A 26 37.84 -27.89 -11.86
N ALA A 27 38.07 -27.32 -10.66
CA ALA A 27 37.50 -27.36 -9.30
C ALA A 27 38.21 -26.32 -8.38
N ALA A 28 37.59 -26.06 -7.22
CA ALA A 28 38.19 -25.78 -5.88
C ALA A 28 38.65 -24.36 -5.45
N VAL A 29 37.81 -23.74 -4.60
CA VAL A 29 38.00 -23.38 -3.16
C VAL A 29 39.39 -22.93 -2.65
N GLY A 30 39.42 -21.81 -1.90
CA GLY A 30 40.45 -21.54 -0.90
C GLY A 30 40.38 -20.15 -0.24
N ALA A 31 39.88 -20.08 1.00
CA ALA A 31 39.89 -18.91 1.88
C ALA A 31 41.26 -18.72 2.57
N ALA A 32 41.61 -17.49 2.98
CA ALA A 32 42.33 -17.22 4.25
C ALA A 32 42.51 -15.71 4.55
N VAL A 33 42.27 -15.39 5.82
CA VAL A 33 42.44 -14.12 6.54
C VAL A 33 43.86 -14.02 7.12
N LEU A 34 44.42 -12.81 7.23
CA LEU A 34 45.43 -12.38 8.23
C LEU A 34 45.52 -10.83 8.19
N ALA A 35 45.00 -10.10 9.18
CA ALA A 35 45.65 -9.66 10.42
C ALA A 35 46.90 -8.78 10.21
N LEU A 36 46.93 -7.54 10.73
CA LEU A 36 47.53 -7.23 12.04
C LEU A 36 47.49 -5.71 12.31
N ALA A 37 47.58 -5.40 13.60
CA ALA A 37 47.23 -4.19 14.30
C ALA A 37 48.38 -3.17 14.45
N LEU A 38 48.01 -2.00 15.03
CA LEU A 38 48.78 -1.20 16.02
C LEU A 38 49.97 -0.38 15.48
N LEU A 39 50.08 0.96 15.64
CA LEU A 39 50.36 1.75 16.85
C LEU A 39 50.73 3.20 16.35
N LEU A 40 50.27 4.36 16.86
CA LEU A 40 50.69 5.09 18.08
C LEU A 40 50.20 6.56 17.98
N GLY A 41 50.04 7.23 19.12
CA GLY A 41 50.44 8.64 19.26
C GLY A 41 49.38 9.64 19.73
N HIS A 42 49.53 10.11 20.97
CA HIS A 42 48.66 11.06 21.67
C HIS A 42 48.89 12.52 21.25
N SER A 43 47.87 13.38 21.35
CA SER A 43 48.05 14.73 21.91
C SER A 43 46.76 15.26 22.54
N THR A 44 46.93 15.84 23.73
CA THR A 44 45.93 16.47 24.59
C THR A 44 45.65 17.91 24.17
N GLY A 45 44.39 18.33 24.21
CA GLY A 45 44.00 19.74 24.13
C GLY A 45 42.62 19.95 24.77
N ALA A 46 42.62 20.53 25.96
CA ALA A 46 41.41 20.98 26.65
C ALA A 46 40.88 22.26 26.01
N PHE A 47 39.57 22.33 25.75
CA PHE A 47 38.84 23.59 25.59
C PHE A 47 37.46 23.46 26.23
N ASP A 48 37.30 24.21 27.33
CA ASP A 48 36.02 24.58 27.93
C ASP A 48 35.23 25.45 26.95
N VAL A 49 34.00 25.05 26.62
CA VAL A 49 32.95 25.97 26.12
C VAL A 49 31.60 25.54 26.68
N LEU A 50 31.21 26.25 27.75
CA LEU A 50 29.89 26.82 28.05
C LEU A 50 28.64 26.07 27.54
N ARG A 51 27.91 25.52 28.53
CA ARG A 51 26.54 25.03 28.48
C ARG A 51 25.55 26.21 28.37
N PRO A 52 24.58 26.22 27.44
CA PRO A 52 23.43 27.11 27.54
C PRO A 52 22.37 26.48 28.45
N ASP A 53 21.96 27.23 29.46
CA ASP A 53 20.68 27.01 30.16
C ASP A 53 19.55 27.35 29.20
N HIS A 54 18.65 26.39 28.98
CA HIS A 54 17.34 26.63 28.39
C HIS A 54 16.27 26.19 29.38
N ASP A 55 15.93 27.11 30.28
CA ASP A 55 14.56 27.22 30.80
C ASP A 55 13.67 27.72 29.65
N ALA A 56 12.97 26.81 29.00
CA ALA A 56 11.85 27.13 28.14
C ALA A 56 10.66 26.27 28.59
N ALA A 57 9.70 26.92 29.23
CA ALA A 57 8.42 26.32 29.58
C ALA A 57 7.70 25.83 28.32
N GLU A 58 7.19 24.60 28.36
CA GLU A 58 6.28 24.05 27.35
C GLU A 58 4.99 24.88 27.28
N PRO A 59 4.48 25.20 26.08
CA PRO A 59 3.17 25.83 25.96
C PRO A 59 2.07 24.79 26.24
N GLU A 60 1.09 25.17 27.07
CA GLU A 60 -0.13 24.38 27.31
C GLU A 60 -0.91 24.16 26.01
N PRO A 61 -1.60 23.01 25.87
CA PRO A 61 -2.42 22.71 24.70
C PRO A 61 -3.59 23.69 24.59
N GLN A 62 -3.65 24.40 23.47
CA GLN A 62 -4.79 25.26 23.13
C GLN A 62 -5.95 24.38 22.67
N ASP A 63 -7.13 24.56 23.30
CA ASP A 63 -8.38 23.93 22.90
C ASP A 63 -8.64 24.13 21.40
N ALA A 64 -8.90 23.02 20.70
CA ALA A 64 -9.26 23.04 19.29
C ALA A 64 -10.63 23.72 19.09
N PRO A 65 -10.87 24.39 17.94
CA PRO A 65 -12.16 25.06 17.69
C PRO A 65 -13.28 24.03 17.57
N ASP A 66 -14.44 24.37 18.13
CA ASP A 66 -15.71 23.64 18.02
C ASP A 66 -16.10 23.46 16.54
N ASP A 67 -16.03 22.22 16.05
CA ASP A 67 -16.33 21.86 14.66
C ASP A 67 -17.83 21.84 14.44
N THR A 68 -18.36 22.95 13.95
CA THR A 68 -19.79 23.15 13.63
C THR A 68 -20.21 22.53 12.28
N ARG A 69 -19.38 21.69 11.65
CA ARG A 69 -19.74 21.02 10.40
C ARG A 69 -20.86 19.99 10.66
N PRO A 70 -21.87 19.88 9.78
CA PRO A 70 -22.86 18.83 9.86
C PRO A 70 -22.16 17.48 9.82
N ARG A 71 -22.42 16.63 10.82
CA ARG A 71 -21.99 15.22 10.78
C ARG A 71 -22.61 14.57 9.54
N PRO A 72 -21.85 13.79 8.75
CA PRO A 72 -22.43 12.98 7.69
C PRO A 72 -23.50 12.05 8.28
N ASP A 73 -24.54 11.78 7.49
CA ASP A 73 -25.79 11.15 7.92
C ASP A 73 -25.54 9.83 8.67
N SER A 74 -25.98 9.83 9.93
CA SER A 74 -25.83 8.78 10.94
C SER A 74 -26.84 7.63 10.76
N SER A 75 -27.50 7.54 9.61
CA SER A 75 -28.57 6.55 9.39
C SER A 75 -28.13 5.11 9.62
N LEU A 76 -26.86 4.77 9.31
CA LEU A 76 -26.27 3.45 9.54
C LEU A 76 -26.00 3.11 11.02
N LEU A 77 -25.94 4.11 11.91
CA LEU A 77 -25.71 3.92 13.36
C LEU A 77 -27.01 3.59 14.13
N THR A 78 -28.16 3.60 13.44
CA THR A 78 -29.46 3.45 14.09
C THR A 78 -29.89 1.98 14.26
N GLU A 79 -29.20 1.03 13.60
CA GLU A 79 -29.66 -0.37 13.52
C GLU A 79 -28.72 -1.39 14.21
N PHE A 80 -27.55 -0.96 14.67
CA PHE A 80 -26.55 -1.83 15.33
C PHE A 80 -25.91 -1.12 16.54
N PRO A 81 -25.60 -1.82 17.66
CA PRO A 81 -24.71 -1.24 18.67
C PRO A 81 -23.40 -0.83 17.99
N GLU A 82 -22.94 0.41 18.18
CA GLU A 82 -21.81 0.97 17.42
C GLU A 82 -20.56 0.08 17.46
N GLU A 83 -20.27 -0.56 18.60
CA GLU A 83 -19.19 -1.55 18.76
C GLU A 83 -19.25 -2.72 17.77
N SER A 84 -20.45 -3.12 17.36
CA SER A 84 -20.65 -4.29 16.51
C SER A 84 -20.25 -4.06 15.05
N VAL A 85 -20.10 -2.81 14.60
CA VAL A 85 -19.70 -2.53 13.20
C VAL A 85 -18.32 -3.10 12.87
N LEU A 86 -17.43 -3.21 13.87
CA LEU A 86 -16.11 -3.80 13.70
C LEU A 86 -16.17 -5.32 13.59
N PHE A 87 -16.96 -5.96 14.47
CA PHE A 87 -16.94 -7.41 14.66
C PHE A 87 -17.99 -8.16 13.82
N GLN A 88 -19.12 -7.53 13.52
CA GLN A 88 -20.33 -8.13 12.93
C GLN A 88 -20.85 -7.32 11.72
N ASN A 89 -19.96 -6.60 11.02
CA ASN A 89 -20.34 -5.84 9.83
C ASN A 89 -21.12 -6.72 8.82
N PRO A 90 -22.26 -6.26 8.29
CA PRO A 90 -23.03 -7.01 7.29
C PRO A 90 -22.21 -7.46 6.08
N LEU A 91 -21.17 -6.69 5.68
CA LEU A 91 -20.25 -7.09 4.61
C LEU A 91 -19.59 -8.44 4.86
N TYR A 92 -19.31 -8.82 6.10
CA TYR A 92 -18.65 -10.10 6.39
C TYR A 92 -19.51 -11.32 6.03
N ALA A 93 -20.83 -11.17 5.94
CA ALA A 93 -21.78 -12.24 5.63
C ALA A 93 -22.14 -12.33 4.13
N THR A 94 -21.62 -11.44 3.29
CA THR A 94 -22.02 -11.30 1.87
C THR A 94 -21.43 -12.36 0.93
N GLY A 95 -20.58 -13.26 1.44
CA GLY A 95 -19.95 -14.32 0.66
C GLY A 95 -18.83 -13.82 -0.26
N ARG A 96 -18.61 -14.49 -1.40
CA ARG A 96 -17.57 -14.09 -2.35
C ARG A 96 -17.87 -12.73 -2.97
N LEU A 97 -16.83 -11.92 -3.14
CA LEU A 97 -16.90 -10.65 -3.83
C LEU A 97 -17.39 -10.88 -5.27
N ALA A 98 -18.20 -9.95 -5.78
CA ALA A 98 -18.58 -9.97 -7.17
C ALA A 98 -17.34 -9.89 -8.07
N SER A 99 -17.34 -10.65 -9.16
CA SER A 99 -16.23 -10.73 -10.12
C SER A 99 -16.70 -10.12 -11.45
N PRO A 100 -16.82 -8.78 -11.54
CA PRO A 100 -17.06 -8.15 -12.84
C PRO A 100 -15.85 -8.40 -13.74
N PRO A 101 -16.04 -8.52 -15.07
CA PRO A 101 -14.91 -8.54 -15.99
C PRO A 101 -14.04 -7.31 -15.78
N CYS A 102 -12.78 -7.53 -15.47
CA CYS A 102 -11.80 -6.47 -15.28
C CYS A 102 -10.65 -6.60 -16.30
N PRO A 103 -10.85 -6.09 -17.53
CA PRO A 103 -9.84 -6.12 -18.57
C PRO A 103 -8.86 -4.96 -18.37
N ALA A 104 -8.02 -5.03 -17.35
CA ALA A 104 -7.00 -4.00 -17.14
C ALA A 104 -6.12 -3.89 -18.40
N PRO A 105 -5.82 -2.67 -18.89
CA PRO A 105 -5.01 -2.49 -20.07
C PRO A 105 -3.56 -2.93 -19.80
N GLU A 106 -2.82 -3.23 -20.87
CA GLU A 106 -1.37 -3.36 -20.78
C GLU A 106 -0.77 -2.03 -20.28
N LEU A 107 0.13 -2.13 -19.30
CA LEU A 107 0.70 -0.98 -18.61
C LEU A 107 2.11 -0.67 -19.14
N ASP A 108 2.27 0.50 -19.75
CA ASP A 108 3.57 1.12 -19.94
C ASP A 108 3.89 1.98 -18.72
N VAL A 109 4.75 1.46 -17.85
CA VAL A 109 5.13 2.12 -16.58
C VAL A 109 5.91 3.41 -16.76
N HIS A 110 6.46 3.67 -17.95
CA HIS A 110 7.16 4.91 -18.26
C HIS A 110 6.24 5.99 -18.85
N ASP A 111 5.05 5.61 -19.30
CA ASP A 111 4.02 6.53 -19.76
C ASP A 111 2.99 6.82 -18.66
N ALA A 112 2.92 8.10 -18.29
CA ALA A 112 1.95 8.54 -17.29
C ALA A 112 0.50 8.42 -17.78
N ASP A 113 0.25 8.56 -19.09
CA ASP A 113 -1.10 8.40 -19.66
C ASP A 113 -1.54 6.94 -19.59
N SER A 114 -0.65 5.99 -19.92
CA SER A 114 -0.87 4.55 -19.72
C SER A 114 -1.16 4.20 -18.26
N MET A 115 -0.34 4.68 -17.32
CA MET A 115 -0.56 4.44 -15.88
C MET A 115 -1.89 5.02 -15.38
N GLU A 116 -2.25 6.24 -15.77
CA GLU A 116 -3.53 6.84 -15.39
C GLU A 116 -4.73 6.06 -15.97
N HIS A 117 -4.65 5.62 -17.23
CA HIS A 117 -5.68 4.79 -17.85
C HIS A 117 -5.83 3.43 -17.15
N PHE A 118 -4.72 2.80 -16.76
CA PHE A 118 -4.71 1.57 -15.98
C PHE A 118 -5.40 1.76 -14.62
N LEU A 119 -5.05 2.81 -13.87
CA LEU A 119 -5.66 3.12 -12.57
C LEU A 119 -7.17 3.38 -12.70
N HIS A 120 -7.61 4.14 -13.71
CA HIS A 120 -9.04 4.38 -13.94
C HIS A 120 -9.78 3.07 -14.23
N THR A 121 -9.24 2.23 -15.11
CA THR A 121 -9.86 0.95 -15.48
C THR A 121 -10.01 0.01 -14.28
N LEU A 122 -8.95 -0.15 -13.48
CA LEU A 122 -9.03 -0.96 -12.26
C LEU A 122 -9.99 -0.40 -11.23
N THR A 123 -10.05 0.93 -11.08
CA THR A 123 -11.01 1.55 -10.16
C THR A 123 -12.44 1.34 -10.63
N ASP A 124 -12.73 1.37 -11.94
CA ASP A 124 -14.06 1.02 -12.46
C ASP A 124 -14.46 -0.43 -12.14
N CYS A 125 -13.50 -1.35 -12.09
CA CYS A 125 -13.75 -2.73 -11.66
C CYS A 125 -14.06 -2.82 -10.16
N LEU A 126 -13.30 -2.07 -9.34
CA LEU A 126 -13.51 -1.97 -7.89
C LEU A 126 -14.91 -1.40 -7.59
N ASP A 127 -15.28 -0.31 -8.26
CA ASP A 127 -16.61 0.31 -8.16
C ASP A 127 -17.72 -0.72 -8.40
N GLN A 128 -17.63 -1.48 -9.50
CA GLN A 128 -18.63 -2.49 -9.84
C GLN A 128 -18.68 -3.63 -8.83
N ALA A 129 -17.52 -4.15 -8.41
CA ALA A 129 -17.44 -5.27 -7.48
C ALA A 129 -18.05 -4.90 -6.12
N TRP A 130 -17.68 -3.74 -5.58
CA TRP A 130 -18.13 -3.27 -4.27
C TRP A 130 -19.56 -2.76 -4.28
N THR A 131 -20.03 -2.10 -5.35
CA THR A 131 -21.46 -1.73 -5.50
C THR A 131 -22.37 -2.96 -5.33
N VAL A 132 -22.03 -4.06 -6.00
CA VAL A 132 -22.80 -5.32 -5.87
C VAL A 132 -22.71 -5.88 -4.46
N GLN A 133 -21.53 -5.80 -3.83
CA GLN A 133 -21.31 -6.40 -2.51
C GLN A 133 -22.02 -5.64 -1.40
N PHE A 134 -22.00 -4.31 -1.43
CA PHE A 134 -22.74 -3.46 -0.49
C PHE A 134 -24.25 -3.64 -0.65
N ALA A 135 -24.75 -3.77 -1.89
CA ALA A 135 -26.16 -4.10 -2.13
C ALA A 135 -26.58 -5.44 -1.49
N LYS A 136 -25.71 -6.47 -1.51
CA LYS A 136 -25.96 -7.74 -0.79
C LYS A 136 -25.95 -7.56 0.74
N ALA A 137 -25.16 -6.62 1.24
CA ALA A 137 -25.08 -6.29 2.67
C ALA A 137 -26.27 -5.46 3.16
N GLY A 138 -27.08 -4.91 2.25
CA GLY A 138 -28.14 -3.96 2.60
C GLY A 138 -27.58 -2.59 3.03
N LEU A 139 -26.38 -2.24 2.57
CA LEU A 139 -25.70 -0.98 2.89
C LEU A 139 -25.69 -0.06 1.66
N ASP A 140 -25.77 1.24 1.90
CA ASP A 140 -25.52 2.25 0.87
C ASP A 140 -24.04 2.26 0.48
N PHE A 141 -23.77 2.61 -0.78
CA PHE A 141 -22.41 2.68 -1.31
C PHE A 141 -22.31 3.77 -2.37
N GLU A 142 -21.38 4.70 -2.16
CA GLU A 142 -20.94 5.65 -3.17
C GLU A 142 -19.50 5.34 -3.56
N PRO A 143 -19.17 5.21 -4.86
CA PRO A 143 -17.78 5.10 -5.29
C PRO A 143 -16.93 6.29 -4.85
N PRO A 144 -15.62 6.10 -4.60
CA PRO A 144 -14.76 7.18 -4.18
C PRO A 144 -14.48 8.15 -5.34
N GLU A 145 -14.30 9.42 -4.99
CA GLU A 145 -13.66 10.36 -5.91
C GLU A 145 -12.20 9.96 -6.15
N ARG A 146 -11.69 10.16 -7.37
CA ARG A 146 -10.36 9.69 -7.79
C ARG A 146 -9.47 10.88 -8.14
N VAL A 147 -8.37 11.02 -7.41
CA VAL A 147 -7.37 12.07 -7.66
C VAL A 147 -6.05 11.41 -8.05
N PHE A 148 -5.92 11.11 -9.34
CA PHE A 148 -4.67 10.61 -9.91
C PHE A 148 -3.79 11.78 -10.34
N TRP A 149 -2.89 12.20 -9.45
CA TRP A 149 -2.17 13.45 -9.64
C TRP A 149 -0.88 13.25 -10.44
N ARG A 150 -0.54 14.30 -11.20
CA ARG A 150 0.78 14.49 -11.84
C ARG A 150 1.53 15.69 -11.25
N LYS A 151 0.74 16.58 -10.64
CA LYS A 151 1.02 17.80 -9.89
C LYS A 151 1.15 17.58 -8.38
N PRO A 152 2.10 18.11 -7.61
CA PRO A 152 1.88 18.29 -6.17
C PRO A 152 0.60 19.10 -5.90
N GLY A 153 -0.03 18.87 -4.74
CA GLY A 153 -1.28 19.50 -4.35
C GLY A 153 -1.64 19.22 -2.88
N SER A 154 -2.89 19.51 -2.52
CA SER A 154 -3.38 19.37 -1.14
C SER A 154 -4.75 18.71 -1.12
N SER A 155 -4.96 17.86 -0.12
CA SER A 155 -6.24 17.25 0.22
C SER A 155 -6.68 17.71 1.63
N PRO A 156 -7.94 17.52 2.02
CA PRO A 156 -8.37 17.76 3.40
C PRO A 156 -7.62 16.93 4.45
N CYS A 157 -6.98 15.82 4.06
CA CYS A 157 -6.25 14.94 4.99
C CYS A 157 -4.75 15.26 5.07
N ARG A 158 -4.13 15.68 3.95
CA ARG A 158 -2.69 15.98 3.84
C ARG A 158 -2.30 16.56 2.49
N ASP A 159 -1.09 17.11 2.41
CA ASP A 159 -0.42 17.46 1.15
C ASP A 159 0.16 16.23 0.44
N TYR A 160 0.30 16.32 -0.89
CA TYR A 160 0.91 15.31 -1.76
C TYR A 160 1.92 15.92 -2.76
N PRO A 161 2.98 15.20 -3.17
CA PRO A 161 3.17 13.74 -3.06
C PRO A 161 3.50 13.26 -1.64
N SER A 162 3.18 11.98 -1.37
CA SER A 162 3.54 11.29 -0.13
C SER A 162 4.61 10.21 -0.41
N ALA A 163 5.39 9.84 0.62
CA ALA A 163 6.33 8.72 0.50
C ALA A 163 5.64 7.37 0.25
N ALA A 164 4.35 7.25 0.59
CA ALA A 164 3.55 6.04 0.34
C ALA A 164 3.16 5.91 -1.14
N GLY A 165 3.12 7.01 -1.90
CA GLY A 165 2.70 7.06 -3.31
C GLY A 165 1.18 7.20 -3.51
N GLY A 166 0.39 6.75 -2.54
CA GLY A 166 -1.07 6.90 -2.48
C GLY A 166 -1.57 7.15 -1.06
N PHE A 167 -2.85 7.47 -0.93
CA PHE A 167 -3.63 7.44 0.31
C PHE A 167 -5.13 7.61 0.04
N TYR A 168 -5.97 7.01 0.87
CA TYR A 168 -7.39 7.33 1.00
C TYR A 168 -7.62 8.48 1.98
N CYS A 169 -8.46 9.45 1.61
CA CYS A 169 -8.88 10.53 2.49
C CYS A 169 -10.34 10.38 2.89
N ARG A 170 -10.57 9.94 4.13
CA ARG A 170 -11.91 9.76 4.70
C ARG A 170 -12.75 11.05 4.73
N ALA A 171 -12.10 12.21 4.85
CA ALA A 171 -12.79 13.50 5.03
C ALA A 171 -13.58 13.94 3.79
N ASN A 172 -13.20 13.46 2.61
CA ASN A 172 -13.89 13.74 1.35
C ASN A 172 -14.12 12.48 0.50
N LYS A 173 -13.98 11.28 1.11
CA LYS A 173 -14.17 9.98 0.46
C LYS A 173 -13.42 9.86 -0.88
N SER A 174 -12.16 10.28 -0.92
CA SER A 174 -11.37 10.26 -2.16
C SER A 174 -10.10 9.42 -2.05
N ILE A 175 -9.77 8.74 -3.13
CA ILE A 175 -8.50 8.05 -3.33
C ILE A 175 -7.55 9.00 -4.06
N TYR A 176 -6.39 9.24 -3.46
CA TYR A 176 -5.32 10.03 -4.05
C TYR A 176 -4.16 9.10 -4.41
N LEU A 177 -3.75 9.01 -5.68
CA LEU A 177 -2.54 8.29 -6.11
C LEU A 177 -1.68 9.13 -7.07
N GLY A 178 -0.36 9.13 -6.87
CA GLY A 178 0.57 9.87 -7.72
C GLY A 178 1.02 9.04 -8.90
N VAL A 179 0.57 9.37 -10.11
CA VAL A 179 0.79 8.58 -11.34
C VAL A 179 2.28 8.28 -11.57
N ARG A 180 3.14 9.29 -11.37
CA ARG A 180 4.61 9.13 -11.49
C ARG A 180 5.26 8.66 -10.20
N ASP A 181 4.68 9.01 -9.06
CA ASP A 181 5.23 8.70 -7.74
C ASP A 181 5.19 7.20 -7.46
N ILE A 182 4.08 6.53 -7.82
CA ILE A 182 3.94 5.09 -7.68
C ILE A 182 4.90 4.35 -8.62
N ALA A 183 4.99 4.75 -9.89
CA ALA A 183 5.95 4.15 -10.83
C ALA A 183 7.39 4.26 -10.29
N ALA A 184 7.78 5.45 -9.80
CA ALA A 184 9.10 5.67 -9.22
C ALA A 184 9.33 4.87 -7.92
N LYS A 185 8.32 4.74 -7.05
CA LYS A 185 8.38 3.97 -5.80
C LYS A 185 8.80 2.52 -6.06
N TRP A 186 8.21 1.89 -7.09
CA TRP A 186 8.56 0.52 -7.50
C TRP A 186 9.64 0.46 -8.57
N LYS A 187 10.42 1.53 -8.76
CA LYS A 187 11.53 1.61 -9.73
C LYS A 187 11.10 1.20 -11.15
N TYR A 188 9.87 1.55 -11.53
CA TYR A 188 9.26 1.20 -12.81
C TYR A 188 9.20 -0.31 -13.02
N SER A 189 8.85 -1.07 -11.97
CA SER A 189 8.59 -2.51 -12.08
C SER A 189 7.53 -2.76 -13.16
N PRO A 190 7.78 -3.66 -14.13
CA PRO A 190 6.81 -4.00 -15.17
C PRO A 190 5.62 -4.82 -14.62
N GLU A 191 5.76 -5.36 -13.41
CA GLU A 191 4.74 -6.16 -12.74
C GLU A 191 3.57 -5.27 -12.30
N SER A 192 2.54 -5.17 -13.15
CA SER A 192 1.40 -4.26 -12.91
C SER A 192 0.64 -4.52 -11.60
N VAL A 193 0.79 -5.74 -11.03
CA VAL A 193 0.17 -6.17 -9.78
C VAL A 193 0.54 -5.32 -8.56
N VAL A 194 1.73 -4.72 -8.50
CA VAL A 194 2.10 -3.85 -7.36
C VAL A 194 1.27 -2.57 -7.34
N TYR A 195 1.01 -1.98 -8.51
CA TYR A 195 0.19 -0.77 -8.62
C TYR A 195 -1.29 -1.10 -8.41
N ALA A 196 -1.75 -2.25 -8.92
CA ALA A 196 -3.10 -2.76 -8.68
C ALA A 196 -3.36 -3.02 -7.20
N SER A 197 -2.39 -3.62 -6.50
CA SER A 197 -2.44 -3.89 -5.06
C SER A 197 -2.54 -2.61 -4.24
N LEU A 198 -1.69 -1.61 -4.53
CA LEU A 198 -1.78 -0.30 -3.88
C LEU A 198 -3.16 0.36 -4.08
N LEU A 199 -3.64 0.42 -5.32
CA LEU A 199 -4.96 0.99 -5.61
C LEU A 199 -6.08 0.25 -4.86
N ALA A 200 -6.04 -1.09 -4.86
CA ALA A 200 -7.03 -1.90 -4.18
C ALA A 200 -6.93 -1.79 -2.65
N HIS A 201 -5.75 -1.55 -2.09
CA HIS A 201 -5.54 -1.25 -0.67
C HIS A 201 -6.19 0.09 -0.29
N GLU A 202 -5.92 1.16 -1.03
CA GLU A 202 -6.56 2.46 -0.77
C GLU A 202 -8.09 2.39 -0.96
N TYR A 203 -8.55 1.58 -1.92
CA TYR A 203 -9.97 1.28 -2.07
C TYR A 203 -10.52 0.45 -0.90
N GLY A 204 -9.71 -0.42 -0.30
CA GLY A 204 -10.03 -1.13 0.94
C GLY A 204 -10.37 -0.17 2.08
N HIS A 205 -9.63 0.94 2.22
CA HIS A 205 -10.01 2.01 3.15
C HIS A 205 -11.32 2.70 2.79
N HIS A 206 -11.60 2.93 1.51
CA HIS A 206 -12.91 3.42 1.07
C HIS A 206 -14.05 2.47 1.49
N VAL A 207 -13.87 1.17 1.27
CA VAL A 207 -14.81 0.13 1.71
C VAL A 207 -15.02 0.16 3.22
N GLN A 208 -13.96 0.29 4.01
CA GLN A 208 -14.07 0.45 5.46
C GLN A 208 -14.83 1.73 5.85
N GLY A 209 -14.67 2.82 5.08
CA GLY A 209 -15.38 4.08 5.27
C GLY A 209 -16.88 3.93 5.03
N GLU A 210 -17.27 3.44 3.85
CA GLU A 210 -18.68 3.22 3.50
C GLU A 210 -19.37 2.19 4.41
N ALA A 211 -18.60 1.24 4.95
CA ALA A 211 -19.10 0.25 5.91
C ALA A 211 -19.24 0.77 7.35
N GLY A 212 -18.85 2.02 7.62
CA GLY A 212 -18.85 2.63 8.96
C GLY A 212 -17.71 2.18 9.88
N ILE A 213 -16.82 1.30 9.41
CA ILE A 213 -15.68 0.76 10.18
C ILE A 213 -14.69 1.88 10.51
N LEU A 214 -14.31 2.70 9.52
CA LEU A 214 -13.31 3.76 9.76
C LEU A 214 -13.79 4.81 10.75
N GLU A 215 -15.05 5.22 10.69
CA GLU A 215 -15.57 6.25 11.58
C GLU A 215 -15.51 5.78 13.05
N TYR A 216 -15.98 4.55 13.29
CA TYR A 216 -15.93 3.96 14.61
C TYR A 216 -14.49 3.77 15.10
N TYR A 217 -13.61 3.18 14.29
CA TYR A 217 -12.19 3.02 14.62
C TYR A 217 -11.52 4.36 14.98
N HIS A 218 -11.75 5.41 14.19
CA HIS A 218 -11.13 6.71 14.43
C HIS A 218 -11.65 7.41 15.68
N GLU A 219 -12.92 7.22 16.06
CA GLU A 219 -13.45 7.68 17.35
C GLU A 219 -12.74 6.97 18.50
N GLN A 220 -12.69 5.64 18.49
CA GLN A 220 -12.03 4.86 19.55
C GLN A 220 -10.55 5.20 19.67
N ARG A 221 -9.84 5.28 18.55
CA ARG A 221 -8.41 5.65 18.52
C ARG A 221 -8.17 7.05 19.09
N ARG A 222 -9.08 8.01 18.92
CA ARG A 222 -8.93 9.37 19.49
C ARG A 222 -9.12 9.41 21.01
N GLN A 223 -9.91 8.50 21.55
CA GLN A 223 -10.15 8.40 23.00
C GLN A 223 -9.02 7.66 23.72
N GLU A 224 -8.22 6.88 22.99
CA GLU A 224 -7.09 6.15 23.53
C GLU A 224 -5.91 7.08 23.86
N SER A 225 -5.35 6.92 25.06
CA SER A 225 -4.22 7.72 25.55
C SER A 225 -2.87 7.05 25.35
N ASP A 226 -2.85 5.72 25.22
CA ASP A 226 -1.63 4.96 24.97
C ASP A 226 -1.31 4.93 23.46
N PRO A 227 -0.18 5.52 23.01
CA PRO A 227 0.22 5.48 21.60
C PRO A 227 0.37 4.07 21.03
N ALA A 228 0.76 3.08 21.84
CA ALA A 228 0.86 1.69 21.40
C ALA A 228 -0.52 1.12 21.06
N GLN A 229 -1.54 1.45 21.87
CA GLN A 229 -2.91 1.04 21.60
C GLN A 229 -3.48 1.78 20.39
N GLN A 230 -3.21 3.08 20.22
CA GLN A 230 -3.60 3.81 19.00
C GLN A 230 -3.04 3.17 17.72
N SER A 231 -1.79 2.74 17.77
CA SER A 231 -1.14 2.06 16.65
C SER A 231 -1.68 0.64 16.44
N PHE A 232 -2.05 -0.06 17.50
CA PHE A 232 -2.74 -1.36 17.42
C PHE A 232 -4.11 -1.29 16.75
N TRP A 233 -4.91 -0.25 17.06
CA TRP A 233 -6.17 0.03 16.35
C TRP A 233 -5.93 0.29 14.86
N THR A 234 -4.91 1.08 14.54
CA THR A 234 -4.53 1.39 13.15
C THR A 234 -4.11 0.13 12.41
N ARG A 235 -3.33 -0.74 13.06
CA ARG A 235 -2.86 -2.01 12.51
C ARG A 235 -3.95 -2.95 12.05
N ARG A 236 -5.04 -3.06 12.82
CA ARG A 236 -6.20 -3.83 12.38
C ARG A 236 -6.83 -3.28 11.11
N SER A 237 -6.92 -1.95 11.01
CA SER A 237 -7.44 -1.27 9.83
C SER A 237 -6.55 -1.52 8.61
N GLU A 238 -5.24 -1.34 8.73
CA GLU A 238 -4.27 -1.55 7.64
C GLU A 238 -4.24 -3.01 7.15
N LEU A 239 -4.19 -3.98 8.07
CA LEU A 239 -4.21 -5.41 7.70
C LEU A 239 -5.54 -5.81 7.06
N GLN A 240 -6.65 -5.20 7.47
CA GLN A 240 -7.93 -5.42 6.81
C GLN A 240 -7.93 -4.82 5.40
N ALA A 241 -7.37 -3.63 5.19
CA ALA A 241 -7.23 -3.03 3.86
C ALA A 241 -6.36 -3.91 2.93
N ASN A 242 -5.24 -4.45 3.42
CA ASN A 242 -4.44 -5.45 2.69
C ASN A 242 -5.24 -6.69 2.31
N CYS A 243 -6.02 -7.24 3.24
CA CYS A 243 -6.88 -8.38 2.92
C CYS A 243 -7.96 -8.04 1.91
N LEU A 244 -8.60 -6.87 2.02
CA LEU A 244 -9.62 -6.43 1.06
C LEU A 244 -9.03 -6.22 -0.34
N ALA A 245 -7.80 -5.73 -0.44
CA ALA A 245 -7.06 -5.66 -1.71
C ALA A 245 -6.89 -7.06 -2.32
N GLY A 246 -6.48 -8.04 -1.50
CA GLY A 246 -6.40 -9.43 -1.90
C GLY A 246 -7.74 -10.00 -2.35
N VAL A 247 -8.84 -9.70 -1.64
CA VAL A 247 -10.19 -10.14 -2.03
C VAL A 247 -10.56 -9.65 -3.43
N PHE A 248 -10.28 -8.38 -3.73
CA PHE A 248 -10.50 -7.84 -5.07
C PHE A 248 -9.63 -8.54 -6.12
N LEU A 249 -8.32 -8.54 -5.94
CA LEU A 249 -7.37 -9.13 -6.89
C LEU A 249 -7.69 -10.61 -7.16
N GLY A 250 -8.05 -11.35 -6.10
CA GLY A 250 -8.44 -12.75 -6.18
C GLY A 250 -9.73 -12.95 -6.96
N SER A 251 -10.70 -12.05 -6.78
CA SER A 251 -11.99 -12.12 -7.48
C SER A 251 -11.86 -11.89 -8.99
N VAL A 252 -10.88 -11.10 -9.45
CA VAL A 252 -10.74 -10.74 -10.87
C VAL A 252 -9.69 -11.55 -11.65
N GLN A 253 -9.09 -12.59 -11.03
CA GLN A 253 -8.00 -13.38 -11.63
C GLN A 253 -8.30 -13.97 -13.02
N VAL A 254 -9.57 -14.17 -13.38
CA VAL A 254 -9.96 -14.68 -14.70
C VAL A 254 -9.66 -13.67 -15.80
N THR A 255 -9.85 -12.37 -15.54
CA THR A 255 -9.65 -11.29 -16.52
C THR A 255 -8.41 -10.46 -16.25
N TYR A 256 -7.86 -10.56 -15.04
CA TYR A 256 -6.58 -10.00 -14.63
C TYR A 256 -5.72 -11.12 -14.01
N PRO A 257 -5.10 -11.98 -14.84
CA PRO A 257 -4.37 -13.15 -14.35
C PRO A 257 -3.19 -12.76 -13.46
N ILE A 258 -3.03 -13.49 -12.36
CA ILE A 258 -1.89 -13.39 -11.44
C ILE A 258 -1.18 -14.73 -11.53
N GLY A 259 -0.05 -14.78 -12.22
CA GLY A 259 0.79 -15.97 -12.32
C GLY A 259 1.67 -16.12 -11.08
N ASP A 260 2.51 -17.16 -11.07
CA ASP A 260 3.38 -17.46 -9.93
C ASP A 260 4.35 -16.31 -9.61
N SER A 261 4.89 -15.63 -10.64
CA SER A 261 5.80 -14.48 -10.48
C SER A 261 5.08 -13.27 -9.89
N GLU A 262 3.89 -12.94 -10.41
CA GLU A 262 3.07 -11.85 -9.92
C GLU A 262 2.61 -12.12 -8.46
N TYR A 263 2.30 -13.38 -8.14
CA TYR A 263 1.92 -13.81 -6.81
C TYR A 263 3.05 -13.60 -5.80
N GLU A 264 4.27 -14.08 -6.12
CA GLU A 264 5.45 -13.85 -5.28
C GLU A 264 5.72 -12.35 -5.10
N THR A 265 5.64 -11.58 -6.19
CA THR A 265 5.80 -10.12 -6.18
C THR A 265 4.80 -9.43 -5.26
N LEU A 266 3.54 -9.85 -5.26
CA LEU A 266 2.49 -9.30 -4.38
C LEU A 266 2.80 -9.54 -2.89
N LEU A 267 3.20 -10.76 -2.53
CA LEU A 267 3.50 -11.09 -1.14
C LEU A 267 4.78 -10.42 -0.66
N GLU A 268 5.80 -10.33 -1.52
CA GLU A 268 7.02 -9.59 -1.23
C GLU A 268 6.74 -8.09 -1.06
N ASP A 269 5.90 -7.49 -1.91
CA ASP A 269 5.54 -6.08 -1.77
C ASP A 269 4.81 -5.82 -0.45
N ALA A 270 3.80 -6.63 -0.11
CA ALA A 270 3.09 -6.52 1.15
C ALA A 270 4.02 -6.64 2.36
N ALA A 271 4.99 -7.55 2.30
CA ALA A 271 6.01 -7.70 3.34
C ALA A 271 6.94 -6.47 3.43
N ASN A 272 7.33 -5.89 2.29
CA ASN A 272 8.23 -4.74 2.21
C ASN A 272 7.59 -3.41 2.65
N THR A 273 6.27 -3.29 2.54
CA THR A 273 5.51 -2.11 3.00
C THR A 273 5.01 -2.23 4.44
N ALA A 274 5.31 -3.33 5.13
CA ALA A 274 4.92 -3.59 6.51
C ALA A 274 5.78 -2.84 7.55
N ASP A 275 5.51 -3.07 8.83
CA ASP A 275 6.31 -2.51 9.91
C ASP A 275 7.76 -3.04 9.87
N ARG A 276 8.72 -2.16 10.11
CA ARG A 276 10.14 -2.52 10.11
C ARG A 276 10.52 -3.29 11.38
N GLU A 277 11.47 -4.21 11.25
CA GLU A 277 12.08 -4.86 12.40
C GLU A 277 12.66 -3.82 13.37
N GLY A 278 12.38 -3.98 14.65
CA GLY A 278 12.84 -3.07 15.71
C GLY A 278 11.96 -1.84 15.94
N SER A 279 10.92 -1.58 15.13
CA SER A 279 9.92 -0.54 15.44
C SER A 279 9.28 -0.77 16.81
N SER A 280 9.10 0.29 17.57
CA SER A 280 8.40 0.25 18.86
C SER A 280 6.90 -0.04 18.67
N ALA A 281 6.21 -0.48 19.72
CA ALA A 281 4.78 -0.74 19.64
C ALA A 281 3.96 0.48 19.19
N ALA A 282 4.41 1.69 19.55
CA ALA A 282 3.81 2.96 19.15
C ALA A 282 4.03 3.32 17.67
N GLU A 283 5.04 2.75 17.01
CA GLU A 283 5.32 3.01 15.59
C GLU A 283 4.65 1.97 14.67
N ARG A 284 4.32 0.79 15.21
CA ARG A 284 3.82 -0.35 14.44
C ARG A 284 2.35 -0.22 14.06
N THR A 285 2.10 0.12 12.81
CA THR A 285 0.78 0.44 12.26
C THR A 285 0.38 -0.45 11.10
N HIS A 286 1.28 -1.25 10.52
CA HIS A 286 1.01 -2.04 9.31
C HIS A 286 1.20 -3.56 9.50
N GLY A 287 1.53 -4.01 10.72
CA GLY A 287 1.78 -5.42 11.04
C GLY A 287 3.20 -5.84 10.68
N SER A 288 3.64 -6.99 11.19
CA SER A 288 4.89 -7.58 10.73
C SER A 288 4.84 -7.89 9.22
N ALA A 289 6.01 -7.97 8.59
CA ALA A 289 6.14 -8.41 7.20
C ALA A 289 5.40 -9.73 6.92
N HIS A 290 5.45 -10.67 7.86
CA HIS A 290 4.72 -11.92 7.78
C HIS A 290 3.19 -11.72 7.78
N ASN A 291 2.66 -10.97 8.75
CA ASN A 291 1.23 -10.78 8.89
C ASN A 291 0.63 -9.91 7.78
N SER A 292 1.40 -8.94 7.26
CA SER A 292 1.00 -8.16 6.08
C SER A 292 0.78 -9.06 4.86
N ALA A 293 1.75 -9.93 4.53
CA ALA A 293 1.63 -10.88 3.43
C ALA A 293 0.52 -11.93 3.69
N LEU A 294 0.40 -12.43 4.93
CA LEU A 294 -0.64 -13.37 5.34
C LEU A 294 -2.06 -12.83 5.06
N TRP A 295 -2.34 -11.59 5.44
CA TRP A 295 -3.67 -11.01 5.26
C TRP A 295 -3.98 -10.74 3.78
N LEU A 296 -3.00 -10.27 3.00
CA LEU A 296 -3.14 -10.14 1.55
C LEU A 296 -3.45 -11.51 0.89
N GLU A 297 -2.64 -12.53 1.19
CA GLU A 297 -2.80 -13.90 0.67
C GLU A 297 -4.16 -14.52 1.05
N ARG A 298 -4.59 -14.29 2.29
CA ARG A 298 -5.89 -14.73 2.79
C ARG A 298 -7.02 -14.13 1.96
N GLY A 299 -6.96 -12.83 1.70
CA GLY A 299 -7.92 -12.15 0.82
C GLY A 299 -7.94 -12.76 -0.58
N LEU A 300 -6.76 -12.90 -1.18
CA LEU A 300 -6.54 -13.46 -2.51
C LEU A 300 -7.14 -14.86 -2.68
N SER A 301 -6.97 -15.71 -1.66
CA SER A 301 -7.41 -17.11 -1.68
C SER A 301 -8.91 -17.28 -1.40
N HIS A 302 -9.43 -16.56 -0.39
CA HIS A 302 -10.81 -16.74 0.05
C HIS A 302 -11.80 -15.93 -0.78
N GLN A 303 -11.40 -14.74 -1.24
CA GLN A 303 -12.22 -13.83 -2.07
C GLN A 303 -13.52 -13.42 -1.38
N THR A 304 -13.56 -13.39 -0.04
CA THR A 304 -14.75 -12.98 0.74
C THR A 304 -14.39 -11.81 1.65
N PRO A 305 -15.19 -10.73 1.77
CA PRO A 305 -14.92 -9.69 2.76
C PRO A 305 -14.89 -10.23 4.20
N GLY A 306 -15.69 -11.27 4.48
CA GLY A 306 -15.72 -11.93 5.79
C GLY A 306 -14.41 -12.61 6.21
N SER A 307 -13.56 -13.00 5.26
CA SER A 307 -12.23 -13.51 5.61
C SER A 307 -11.30 -12.41 6.11
N CYS A 308 -11.64 -11.13 5.94
CA CYS A 308 -10.84 -9.96 6.30
C CYS A 308 -11.22 -9.33 7.65
N ASN A 309 -11.91 -10.06 8.53
CA ASN A 309 -12.29 -9.55 9.84
C ASN A 309 -11.12 -9.61 10.84
N THR A 310 -10.23 -8.62 10.76
CA THR A 310 -9.09 -8.43 11.68
C THR A 310 -9.50 -8.04 13.09
N TRP A 311 -10.72 -7.53 13.26
CA TRP A 311 -11.27 -7.10 14.55
C TRP A 311 -11.56 -8.27 15.48
N THR A 312 -11.89 -9.43 14.93
CA THR A 312 -12.09 -10.69 15.67
C THR A 312 -10.87 -11.62 15.66
N ALA A 313 -9.77 -11.20 15.02
CA ALA A 313 -8.58 -12.03 14.89
C ALA A 313 -7.79 -12.09 16.20
N ASP A 314 -7.11 -13.22 16.41
CA ASP A 314 -6.13 -13.37 17.48
C ASP A 314 -4.98 -12.37 17.28
N GLU A 315 -4.46 -11.81 18.38
CA GLU A 315 -3.43 -10.77 18.33
C GLU A 315 -2.14 -11.25 17.64
N SER A 316 -1.83 -12.55 17.70
CA SER A 316 -0.67 -13.13 17.00
C SER A 316 -0.76 -12.98 15.47
N LEU A 317 -1.96 -12.81 14.91
CA LEU A 317 -2.19 -12.56 13.49
C LEU A 317 -2.14 -11.06 13.15
N LEU A 318 -1.90 -10.20 14.13
CA LEU A 318 -1.84 -8.76 13.97
C LEU A 318 -0.44 -8.20 14.23
N GLU A 319 0.41 -8.85 15.02
CA GLU A 319 1.74 -8.33 15.42
C GLU A 319 2.83 -8.36 14.36
#